data_AF-A0A934P4W3-F1
#
_entry.id   AF-A0A934P4W3-F1
#
_cell.length_a   1.000
_cell.length_b   1.000
_cell.length_c   1.000
_cell.angle_alpha   90.00
_cell.angle_beta   90.00
_cell.angle_gamma   90.00
#
_symmetry.space_group_name_H-M   'P 1'
#
loop_
_entity.id
_entity.type
_entity.pdbx_description
1 polymer ?
#
loop_
_entity_poly.entity_id
_entity_poly.type
_entity_poly.pdbx_seq_one_letter_code
_entity_poly.pdbx_strand_id
1 'polypeptide(L)'
;MEIDAELLRNALNNDPEFRIHARYWNVQFRIVTDEQSLLVKLIEGNVVAVDPGVTPFDGWDFQLAGTDEQWAALLAPVPPPFFQDYYCAMLYHGFRIEGNMKMIMAYYPAIRRTREVLCQIADGVRSVAA
;
A
#
# COMPACT_ATOMS: atom_id res chain seq x y z
N MET A 1 3.38 12.23 2.23
CA MET A 1 1.95 11.84 2.29
C MET A 1 1.75 11.03 3.55
N GLU A 2 1.09 11.63 4.54
CA GLU A 2 0.69 10.94 5.76
C GLU A 2 -0.54 10.04 5.54
N ILE A 3 -0.56 8.88 6.18
CA ILE A 3 -1.59 7.85 6.07
C ILE A 3 -1.91 7.42 7.49
N ASP A 4 -3.15 7.66 7.92
CA ASP A 4 -3.60 7.21 9.23
C ASP A 4 -3.65 5.67 9.29
N ALA A 5 -2.92 5.10 10.25
CA ALA A 5 -2.74 3.66 10.39
C ALA A 5 -4.06 2.92 10.68
N GLU A 6 -4.92 3.50 11.51
CA GLU A 6 -6.19 2.90 11.91
C GLU A 6 -7.20 2.96 10.75
N LEU A 7 -7.25 4.07 10.04
CA LEU A 7 -8.04 4.24 8.82
C LEU A 7 -7.61 3.25 7.75
N LEU A 8 -6.30 3.10 7.49
CA LEU A 8 -5.78 2.13 6.53
C LEU A 8 -6.17 0.70 6.91
N ARG A 9 -6.00 0.32 8.18
CA ARG A 9 -6.39 -1.00 8.68
C ARG A 9 -7.85 -1.29 8.42
N ASN A 10 -8.72 -0.34 8.77
CA ASN A 10 -10.17 -0.49 8.65
C ASN A 10 -10.59 -0.51 7.18
N ALA A 11 -10.02 0.35 6.33
CA ALA A 11 -10.33 0.39 4.91
C ALA A 11 -9.95 -0.93 4.20
N LEU A 12 -8.75 -1.46 4.46
CA LEU A 12 -8.32 -2.75 3.90
C LEU A 12 -9.19 -3.92 4.38
N ASN A 13 -9.54 -3.96 5.67
CA ASN A 13 -10.38 -5.04 6.20
C ASN A 13 -11.83 -4.95 5.71
N ASN A 14 -12.34 -3.76 5.40
CA ASN A 14 -13.70 -3.55 4.89
C ASN A 14 -13.79 -3.61 3.36
N ASP A 15 -12.67 -3.67 2.63
CA ASP A 15 -12.67 -3.77 1.17
C ASP A 15 -12.86 -5.24 0.71
N PRO A 16 -14.02 -5.61 0.11
CA PRO A 16 -14.33 -7.00 -0.19
C PRO A 16 -13.40 -7.63 -1.24
N GLU A 17 -12.92 -6.84 -2.21
CA GLU A 17 -11.98 -7.33 -3.24
C GLU A 17 -10.60 -7.65 -2.65
N PHE A 18 -10.08 -6.77 -1.79
CA PHE A 18 -8.83 -7.00 -1.08
C PHE A 18 -8.92 -8.27 -0.25
N ARG A 19 -10.03 -8.45 0.50
CA ARG A 19 -10.28 -9.63 1.33
C ARG A 19 -10.28 -10.93 0.53
N ILE A 20 -10.83 -10.92 -0.70
CA ILE A 20 -10.81 -12.08 -1.59
C ILE A 20 -9.38 -12.39 -2.04
N HIS A 21 -8.66 -11.37 -2.50
CA HIS A 21 -7.31 -11.54 -3.05
C HIS A 21 -6.25 -11.84 -1.98
N ALA A 22 -6.43 -11.36 -0.76
CA ALA A 22 -5.51 -11.57 0.36
C ALA A 22 -5.75 -12.90 1.11
N ARG A 23 -6.78 -13.67 0.75
CA ARG A 23 -7.14 -14.92 1.44
C ARG A 23 -5.93 -15.85 1.57
N TYR A 24 -5.73 -16.39 2.77
CA TYR A 24 -4.60 -17.26 3.15
C TYR A 24 -3.22 -16.60 3.18
N TRP A 25 -3.15 -15.29 2.94
CA TRP A 25 -1.88 -14.60 2.94
C TRP A 25 -1.43 -14.31 4.37
N ASN A 26 -0.24 -14.80 4.71
CA ASN A 26 0.49 -14.42 5.92
C ASN A 26 1.71 -13.63 5.48
N VAL A 27 1.73 -12.35 5.84
CA VAL A 27 2.77 -11.42 5.37
C VAL A 27 2.88 -10.23 6.30
N GLN A 28 4.05 -9.63 6.34
CA GLN A 28 4.27 -8.28 6.85
C GLN A 28 4.98 -7.44 5.79
N PHE A 29 4.43 -6.27 5.47
CA PHE A 29 4.98 -5.44 4.42
C PHE A 29 4.99 -3.96 4.81
N ARG A 30 5.90 -3.21 4.21
CA ARG A 30 6.00 -1.78 4.47
C ARG A 30 5.35 -0.94 3.39
N ILE A 31 4.74 0.17 3.81
CA ILE A 31 4.37 1.29 2.93
C ILE A 31 5.26 2.46 3.36
N VAL A 32 6.13 2.91 2.47
CA VAL A 32 7.14 3.94 2.75
C VAL A 32 6.92 5.15 1.87
N THR A 33 6.86 6.31 2.51
CA THR A 33 6.75 7.66 1.93
C THR A 33 7.95 8.47 2.40
N ASP A 34 8.06 9.75 2.02
CA ASP A 34 9.14 10.59 2.56
C ASP A 34 8.91 10.95 4.04
N GLU A 35 7.65 11.02 4.46
CA GLU A 35 7.24 11.44 5.81
C GLU A 35 7.20 10.29 6.83
N GLN A 36 6.89 9.07 6.37
CA GLN A 36 6.60 7.94 7.26
C GLN A 36 6.86 6.57 6.62
N SER A 37 6.99 5.55 7.49
CA SER A 37 7.03 4.13 7.14
C SER A 37 6.03 3.37 8.01
N LEU A 38 5.01 2.77 7.38
CA LEU A 38 4.04 1.91 8.05
C LEU A 38 4.40 0.44 7.87
N LEU A 39 4.31 -0.38 8.91
CA LEU A 39 4.39 -1.84 8.80
C LEU A 39 2.99 -2.44 8.92
N VAL A 40 2.53 -3.04 7.84
CA VAL A 40 1.23 -3.70 7.73
C VAL A 40 1.42 -5.20 7.92
N LYS A 41 0.69 -5.78 8.88
CA LYS A 41 0.75 -7.23 9.16
C LYS A 41 -0.57 -7.90 8.82
N LEU A 42 -0.48 -8.95 8.01
CA LEU A 42 -1.60 -9.82 7.64
C LEU A 42 -1.44 -11.22 8.22
N ILE A 43 -2.54 -11.76 8.76
CA ILE A 43 -2.67 -13.16 9.15
C ILE A 43 -3.92 -13.73 8.50
N GLU A 44 -3.76 -14.80 7.73
CA GLU A 44 -4.83 -15.43 6.93
C GLU A 44 -5.64 -14.43 6.08
N GLY A 45 -4.97 -13.39 5.55
CA GLY A 45 -5.60 -12.33 4.77
C GLY A 45 -6.30 -11.23 5.57
N ASN A 46 -6.26 -11.27 6.90
CA ASN A 46 -6.77 -10.21 7.77
C ASN A 46 -5.65 -9.24 8.12
N VAL A 47 -5.89 -7.93 7.98
CA VAL A 47 -4.95 -6.93 8.50
C VAL A 47 -5.10 -6.87 10.01
N VAL A 48 -4.15 -7.46 10.73
CA VAL A 48 -4.19 -7.57 12.19
C VAL A 48 -3.49 -6.40 12.88
N ALA A 49 -2.58 -5.72 12.18
CA ALA A 49 -1.88 -4.54 12.69
C ALA A 49 -1.42 -3.64 11.53
N VAL A 50 -1.40 -2.33 11.79
CA VAL A 50 -0.69 -1.32 11.01
C VAL A 50 0.09 -0.48 12.01
N ASP A 51 1.41 -0.57 11.98
CA ASP A 51 2.30 0.09 12.94
C ASP A 51 3.00 1.29 12.30
N PRO A 52 2.76 2.53 12.76
CA PRO A 52 3.47 3.71 12.29
C PRO A 52 4.85 3.90 12.94
N GLY A 53 5.18 3.17 14.01
CA GLY A 53 6.41 3.28 14.79
C GLY A 53 7.55 2.41 14.29
N VAL A 54 7.64 2.15 12.97
CA VAL A 54 8.62 1.23 12.39
C VAL A 54 10.05 1.67 12.64
N THR A 55 10.87 0.73 13.10
CA THR A 55 12.31 0.89 13.26
C THR A 55 13.07 0.21 12.11
N PRO A 56 14.37 0.53 11.92
CA PRO A 56 15.22 -0.19 10.98
C PRO A 56 15.39 -1.69 11.29
N PHE A 57 15.07 -2.15 12.51
CA PHE A 57 15.24 -3.53 12.93
C PHE A 57 14.01 -4.40 12.72
N ASP A 58 12.85 -3.81 12.44
CA ASP A 58 11.62 -4.56 12.20
C ASP A 58 11.69 -5.30 10.87
N GLY A 59 11.51 -6.63 10.91
CA GLY A 59 11.48 -7.45 9.70
C GLY A 59 10.28 -7.10 8.81
N TRP A 60 10.45 -7.29 7.50
CA TRP A 60 9.39 -7.18 6.51
C TRP A 60 9.67 -8.14 5.35
N ASP A 61 8.62 -8.65 4.71
CA ASP A 61 8.72 -9.59 3.58
C ASP A 61 8.87 -8.88 2.24
N PHE A 62 8.17 -7.75 2.09
CA PHE A 62 8.33 -6.84 0.97
C PHE A 62 8.00 -5.39 1.39
N GLN A 63 8.34 -4.43 0.54
CA GLN A 63 7.95 -3.03 0.73
C GLN A 63 7.47 -2.39 -0.57
N LEU A 64 6.55 -1.44 -0.41
CA LEU A 64 6.11 -0.47 -1.41
C LEU A 64 6.66 0.88 -0.98
N ALA A 65 7.64 1.40 -1.71
CA ALA A 65 8.34 2.62 -1.33
C ALA A 65 8.41 3.61 -2.49
N GLY A 66 8.09 4.86 -2.20
CA GLY A 66 8.20 5.96 -3.16
C GLY A 66 8.26 7.31 -2.46
N THR A 67 8.65 8.34 -3.21
CA THR A 67 8.57 9.73 -2.73
C THR A 67 7.11 10.17 -2.64
N ASP A 68 6.87 11.25 -1.92
CA ASP A 68 5.54 11.83 -1.78
C ASP A 68 4.94 12.27 -3.12
N GLU A 69 5.76 12.75 -4.06
CA GLU A 69 5.33 13.08 -5.42
C GLU A 69 4.92 11.83 -6.20
N GLN A 70 5.67 10.72 -6.06
CA GLN A 70 5.33 9.45 -6.70
C GLN A 70 4.01 8.91 -6.14
N TRP A 71 3.79 8.97 -4.83
CA TRP A 71 2.54 8.58 -4.21
C TRP A 71 1.38 9.47 -4.64
N ALA A 72 1.58 10.79 -4.70
CA ALA A 72 0.57 11.72 -5.18
C ALA A 72 0.16 11.44 -6.64
N ALA A 73 1.13 11.14 -7.51
CA ALA A 73 0.87 10.76 -8.90
C ALA A 73 0.16 9.39 -8.99
N LEU A 74 0.60 8.42 -8.20
CA LEU A 74 0.02 7.08 -8.14
C LEU A 74 -1.44 7.12 -7.67
N LEU A 75 -1.79 7.99 -6.72
CA LEU A 75 -3.12 8.11 -6.12
C LEU A 75 -3.95 9.28 -6.68
N ALA A 76 -3.55 9.82 -7.83
CA ALA A 76 -4.33 10.84 -8.52
C ALA A 76 -5.63 10.24 -9.10
N PRO A 77 -6.75 10.99 -9.13
CA PRO A 77 -8.00 10.51 -9.71
C PRO A 77 -7.86 10.09 -11.19
N VAL A 78 -6.98 10.77 -11.92
CA VAL A 78 -6.53 10.40 -13.26
C VAL A 78 -4.99 10.31 -13.21
N PRO A 79 -4.42 9.11 -12.99
CA PRO A 79 -2.98 8.95 -12.89
C PRO A 79 -2.28 9.30 -14.21
N PRO A 80 -1.11 9.95 -14.16
CA PRO A 80 -0.29 10.16 -15.34
C PRO A 80 0.20 8.81 -15.93
N PRO A 81 0.75 8.80 -17.16
CA PRO A 81 1.28 7.59 -17.78
C PRO A 81 2.22 6.81 -16.85
N PHE A 82 2.04 5.49 -16.80
CA PHE A 82 2.77 4.54 -15.94
C PHE A 82 2.58 4.68 -14.43
N PHE A 83 1.59 5.45 -13.96
CA PHE A 83 1.15 5.48 -12.55
C PHE A 83 -0.20 4.74 -12.32
N GLN A 84 -0.65 3.95 -13.31
CA GLN A 84 -1.90 3.18 -13.21
C GLN A 84 -1.79 2.01 -12.22
N ASP A 85 -0.58 1.49 -12.00
CA ASP A 85 -0.29 0.48 -10.98
C ASP A 85 1.14 0.63 -10.43
N TYR A 86 1.44 -0.15 -9.39
CA TYR A 86 2.76 -0.15 -8.75
C TYR A 86 3.88 -0.62 -9.67
N TYR A 87 3.62 -1.61 -10.53
CA TYR A 87 4.65 -2.25 -11.35
C TYR A 87 5.12 -1.34 -12.49
N CYS A 88 4.19 -0.66 -13.17
CA CYS A 88 4.51 0.38 -14.14
C CYS A 88 5.25 1.55 -13.48
N ALA A 89 4.83 1.98 -12.29
CA ALA A 89 5.49 3.05 -11.56
C ALA A 89 6.92 2.65 -11.17
N MET A 90 7.13 1.38 -10.83
CA MET A 90 8.45 0.84 -10.54
C MET A 90 9.35 0.85 -11.77
N LEU A 91 8.84 0.37 -12.91
CA LEU A 91 9.63 0.26 -14.14
C LEU A 91 10.03 1.62 -14.73
N TYR A 92 9.16 2.62 -14.65
CA TYR A 92 9.32 3.86 -15.40
C TYR A 92 9.58 5.10 -14.54
N HIS A 93 9.22 5.07 -13.25
CA HIS A 93 9.24 6.26 -12.40
C HIS A 93 10.06 6.12 -11.12
N GLY A 94 10.73 4.98 -10.92
CA GLY A 94 11.61 4.76 -9.77
C GLY A 94 10.87 4.49 -8.45
N PHE A 95 9.57 4.17 -8.50
CA PHE A 95 8.87 3.56 -7.37
C PHE A 95 9.54 2.21 -7.05
N ARG A 96 9.51 1.77 -5.81
CA ARG A 96 10.25 0.56 -5.40
C ARG A 96 9.28 -0.49 -4.85
N ILE A 97 9.33 -1.67 -5.47
CA ILE A 97 8.72 -2.89 -4.97
C ILE A 97 9.87 -3.86 -4.67
N GLU A 98 10.23 -4.00 -3.41
CA GLU A 98 11.43 -4.73 -2.99
C GLU A 98 11.06 -5.89 -2.05
N GLY A 99 11.89 -6.93 -2.02
CA GLY A 99 11.68 -8.11 -1.16
C GLY A 99 11.42 -9.39 -1.94
N ASN A 100 10.57 -10.27 -1.41
CA ASN A 100 10.31 -11.59 -2.00
C ASN A 100 9.43 -11.51 -3.26
N MET A 101 10.05 -11.34 -4.43
CA MET A 101 9.33 -11.19 -5.70
C MET A 101 8.37 -12.35 -6.02
N LYS A 102 8.71 -13.60 -5.65
CA LYS A 102 7.83 -14.76 -5.86
C LYS A 102 6.52 -14.60 -5.07
N MET A 103 6.60 -14.17 -3.82
CA MET A 103 5.42 -13.88 -3.00
C MET A 103 4.64 -12.69 -3.57
N ILE A 104 5.32 -11.60 -3.90
CA ILE A 104 4.71 -10.39 -4.44
C ILE A 104 3.90 -10.74 -5.70
N MET A 105 4.45 -11.51 -6.63
CA MET A 105 3.73 -11.91 -7.83
C MET A 105 2.56 -12.86 -7.55
N ALA A 106 2.69 -13.77 -6.58
CA ALA A 106 1.61 -14.68 -6.20
C ALA A 106 0.39 -13.96 -5.60
N TYR A 107 0.62 -12.85 -4.89
CA TYR A 107 -0.43 -12.03 -4.24
C TYR A 107 -0.57 -10.64 -4.89
N TYR A 108 -0.09 -10.46 -6.12
CA TYR A 108 -0.09 -9.16 -6.78
C TYR A 108 -1.50 -8.55 -6.93
N PRO A 109 -2.59 -9.31 -7.15
CA PRO A 109 -3.94 -8.74 -7.12
C PRO A 109 -4.30 -8.07 -5.78
N ALA A 110 -3.89 -8.63 -4.64
CA ALA A 110 -4.11 -8.04 -3.32
C ALA A 110 -3.28 -6.76 -3.15
N ILE A 111 -2.00 -6.82 -3.57
CA ILE A 111 -1.09 -5.66 -3.57
C ILE A 111 -1.68 -4.55 -4.44
N ARG A 112 -2.04 -4.83 -5.69
CA ARG A 112 -2.67 -3.82 -6.56
C ARG A 112 -3.94 -3.23 -5.96
N ARG A 113 -4.76 -4.02 -5.24
CA ARG A 113 -5.97 -3.50 -4.60
C ARG A 113 -5.67 -2.53 -3.46
N THR A 114 -4.53 -2.63 -2.78
CA THR A 114 -4.15 -1.62 -1.77
C THR A 114 -4.03 -0.23 -2.37
N ARG A 115 -3.61 -0.10 -3.64
CA ARG A 115 -3.59 1.19 -4.36
C ARG A 115 -4.99 1.80 -4.40
N GLU A 116 -5.99 1.03 -4.77
CA GLU A 116 -7.36 1.55 -4.90
C GLU A 116 -7.96 1.91 -3.55
N VAL A 117 -7.66 1.13 -2.51
CA VAL A 117 -8.05 1.48 -1.13
C VAL A 117 -7.38 2.79 -0.69
N LEU A 118 -6.11 2.99 -1.03
CA LEU A 118 -5.39 4.24 -0.76
C LEU A 118 -5.94 5.42 -1.57
N CYS A 119 -6.35 5.22 -2.83
CA CYS A 119 -7.04 6.24 -3.63
C CYS A 119 -8.34 6.67 -2.94
N GLN A 120 -9.15 5.72 -2.46
CA GLN A 120 -10.39 6.01 -1.74
C GLN A 120 -10.15 6.80 -0.45
N ILE A 121 -9.10 6.46 0.31
CA ILE A 121 -8.69 7.21 1.49
C ILE A 121 -8.30 8.65 1.10
N ALA A 122 -7.46 8.80 0.07
CA ALA A 122 -7.00 10.11 -0.39
C ALA A 122 -8.16 11.00 -0.89
N ASP A 123 -9.13 10.42 -1.60
CA ASP A 123 -10.32 11.13 -2.07
C ASP A 123 -11.28 11.50 -0.94
N GLY A 124 -11.46 10.62 0.04
CA GLY A 124 -12.21 10.92 1.26
C GLY A 124 -11.65 12.13 2.00
N VAL A 125 -10.32 12.19 2.17
CA VAL A 125 -9.63 13.33 2.79
C VAL A 125 -9.84 14.62 1.99
N ARG A 126 -9.74 14.57 0.65
CA ARG A 126 -9.97 15.74 -0.23
C ARG A 126 -11.41 16.27 -0.13
N SER A 127 -12.40 15.39 0.01
CA SER A 127 -13.81 15.78 0.11
C SER A 127 -14.16 16.52 1.41
N VAL A 128 -13.41 16.30 2.49
CA VAL A 128 -13.63 16.94 3.80
C VAL A 128 -12.91 18.30 3.89
N ALA A 129 -11.88 18.50 3.08
CA ALA A 129 -11.08 19.73 3.06
C ALA A 129 -11.60 20.83 2.10
N ALA A 130 -12.64 20.53 1.31
CA ALA A 130 -13.28 21.45 0.37
C ALA A 130 -14.55 22.08 0.94
#